data_AF-A0A947E060-F1
#
_entry.id   AF-A0A947E060-F1
#
_cell.length_a   1.000
_cell.length_b   1.000
_cell.length_c   1.000
_cell.angle_alpha   90.00
_cell.angle_beta   90.00
_cell.angle_gamma   90.00
#
_symmetry.space_group_name_H-M   'P 1'
#
loop_
_entity.id
_entity.type
_entity.pdbx_description
1 polymer ?
#
loop_
_entity_poly.entity_id
_entity_poly.type
_entity_poly.pdbx_seq_one_letter_code
_entity_poly.pdbx_strand_id
1 'polypeptide(L)'
;MQNFWPSSGFSSLQRTERGWLKPTDDYLRLFLARPELAPVPESCPAELALHAALTASPARPVSPGELQALQDSDAQGSYTLFLRFRDGLLAAGTLEAYYLGLFTASGAGRIDIPPLFIDLLVQAITHSLLEGAQDAYTVRAGEMLFRSQRISTEGGQVLSGDRETMDMLHETGGLGDFGRFLAEAKAPQRTLTVQVLSDDNAPDYWQQAGRHRFLLDLTHEVTHDLSHGLVFTLTRARSGLKALAGVLQLWVQHFLGVAVTIRPLQKIEDEAWRWHVGLDAESTAILNDLYEDRPVQPDRMQRLVSLFRLEFVNPAEMRTDVAGKPVYLGLSMDAGKVLRLKPQNLLINLPLRAAM
;
A
#
# COMPACT_ATOMS: atom_id res chain seq x y z
N MET A 1 9.66 -8.71 20.34
CA MET A 1 9.26 -8.14 19.03
C MET A 1 7.78 -8.36 18.85
N GLN A 2 7.02 -7.32 18.50
CA GLN A 2 5.60 -7.46 18.18
C GLN A 2 5.49 -8.03 16.77
N ASN A 3 4.84 -9.18 16.62
CA ASN A 3 4.63 -9.82 15.32
C ASN A 3 3.34 -9.26 14.68
N PHE A 4 3.48 -8.30 13.78
CA PHE A 4 2.37 -7.71 13.02
C PHE A 4 2.41 -8.22 11.57
N TRP A 5 1.25 -8.40 10.93
CA TRP A 5 1.12 -8.97 9.57
C TRP A 5 1.85 -10.31 9.34
N PRO A 6 1.42 -11.40 9.99
CA PRO A 6 2.00 -12.73 9.74
C PRO A 6 1.89 -13.17 8.27
N SER A 7 0.93 -12.62 7.52
CA SER A 7 0.74 -12.88 6.09
C SER A 7 1.80 -12.24 5.17
N SER A 8 2.67 -11.36 5.68
CA SER A 8 3.69 -10.70 4.86
C SER A 8 4.78 -11.65 4.33
N GLY A 9 4.93 -12.83 4.96
CA GLY A 9 6.02 -13.75 4.68
C GLY A 9 7.40 -13.25 5.11
N PHE A 10 7.49 -12.11 5.80
CA PHE A 10 8.77 -11.50 6.16
C PHE A 10 9.70 -12.43 6.96
N SER A 11 9.14 -13.24 7.86
CA SER A 11 9.92 -14.20 8.67
C SER A 11 10.63 -15.28 7.85
N SER A 12 10.18 -15.52 6.62
CA SER A 12 10.81 -16.49 5.70
C SER A 12 11.90 -15.86 4.83
N LEU A 13 12.02 -14.54 4.80
CA LEU A 13 12.98 -13.82 3.96
C LEU A 13 14.33 -13.65 4.67
N GLN A 14 15.38 -13.45 3.87
CA GLN A 14 16.72 -13.16 4.38
C GLN A 14 17.13 -11.73 4.01
N ARG A 15 17.75 -11.01 4.94
CA ARG A 15 18.33 -9.69 4.65
C ARG A 15 19.73 -9.82 4.08
N THR A 16 19.99 -9.06 3.03
CA THR A 16 21.33 -8.81 2.49
C THR A 16 22.08 -7.79 3.35
N GLU A 17 23.37 -7.57 3.08
CA GLU A 17 24.17 -6.54 3.77
C GLU A 17 23.61 -5.11 3.60
N ARG A 18 22.92 -4.85 2.49
CA ARG A 18 22.22 -3.58 2.22
C ARG A 18 20.89 -3.45 2.99
N GLY A 19 20.46 -4.51 3.68
CA GLY A 19 19.14 -4.58 4.32
C GLY A 19 17.99 -4.94 3.38
N TRP A 20 18.27 -5.21 2.11
CA TRP A 20 17.27 -5.66 1.12
C TRP A 20 16.92 -7.13 1.29
N LEU A 21 15.71 -7.51 0.89
CA LEU A 21 15.14 -8.83 1.12
C LEU A 21 15.42 -9.78 -0.03
N LYS A 22 16.14 -10.88 0.26
CA LYS A 22 16.37 -11.98 -0.65
C LYS A 22 15.20 -12.98 -0.57
N PRO A 23 14.58 -13.35 -1.70
CA PRO A 23 13.52 -14.37 -1.72
C PRO A 23 14.10 -15.74 -1.34
N THR A 24 13.31 -16.52 -0.59
CA THR A 24 13.63 -17.89 -0.21
C THR A 24 12.57 -18.85 -0.75
N ASP A 25 12.87 -20.14 -0.74
CA ASP A 25 11.88 -21.16 -1.11
C ASP A 25 10.64 -21.10 -0.21
N ASP A 26 10.80 -20.86 1.09
CA ASP A 26 9.67 -20.71 2.02
C ASP A 26 8.79 -19.51 1.67
N TYR A 27 9.39 -18.39 1.24
CA TYR A 27 8.63 -17.23 0.77
C TYR A 27 7.84 -17.56 -0.50
N LEU A 28 8.45 -18.26 -1.47
CA LEU A 28 7.78 -18.65 -2.70
C LEU A 28 6.62 -19.64 -2.47
N ARG A 29 6.73 -20.52 -1.46
CA ARG A 29 5.64 -21.43 -1.06
C ARG A 29 4.38 -20.69 -0.61
N LEU A 30 4.50 -19.48 -0.05
CA LEU A 30 3.35 -18.68 0.36
C LEU A 30 2.47 -18.29 -0.83
N PHE A 31 3.06 -18.06 -2.01
CA PHE A 31 2.31 -17.79 -3.23
C PHE A 31 1.60 -19.05 -3.73
N LEU A 32 2.29 -20.20 -3.74
CA LEU A 32 1.72 -21.49 -4.13
C LEU A 32 0.56 -21.91 -3.23
N ALA A 33 0.62 -21.60 -1.94
CA ALA A 33 -0.44 -21.92 -0.98
C ALA A 33 -1.72 -21.10 -1.15
N ARG A 34 -1.72 -20.09 -2.03
CA ARG A 34 -2.89 -19.23 -2.21
C ARG A 34 -3.99 -19.93 -3.02
N PRO A 35 -5.28 -19.58 -2.80
CA PRO A 35 -6.40 -20.21 -3.51
C PRO A 35 -6.31 -20.12 -5.04
N GLU A 36 -5.65 -19.10 -5.58
CA GLU A 36 -5.51 -18.91 -7.03
C GLU A 36 -4.53 -19.92 -7.68
N LEU A 37 -3.71 -20.63 -6.88
CA LEU A 37 -2.71 -21.61 -7.34
C LEU A 37 -2.83 -22.97 -6.63
N ALA A 38 -3.58 -23.04 -5.52
CA ALA A 38 -3.81 -24.26 -4.78
C ALA A 38 -4.71 -25.20 -5.60
N PRO A 39 -4.32 -26.48 -5.80
CA PRO A 39 -5.14 -27.44 -6.52
C PRO A 39 -6.49 -27.66 -5.84
N VAL A 40 -7.52 -27.84 -6.66
CA VAL A 40 -8.88 -28.16 -6.24
C VAL A 40 -9.15 -29.66 -6.42
N PRO A 41 -10.22 -30.24 -5.84
CA PRO A 41 -10.53 -31.65 -6.00
C PRO A 41 -10.66 -32.11 -7.47
N GLU A 42 -11.04 -31.20 -8.36
CA GLU A 42 -11.21 -31.42 -9.80
C GLU A 42 -9.91 -31.25 -10.60
N SER A 43 -8.81 -30.84 -9.96
CA SER A 43 -7.51 -30.62 -10.61
C SER A 43 -6.98 -31.88 -11.29
N CYS A 44 -6.46 -31.70 -12.50
CA CYS A 44 -5.94 -32.82 -13.29
C CYS A 44 -4.62 -33.38 -12.71
N PRO A 45 -4.24 -34.64 -13.00
CA PRO A 45 -3.00 -35.24 -12.49
C PRO A 45 -1.73 -34.44 -12.84
N ALA A 46 -1.70 -33.78 -14.00
CA ALA A 46 -0.58 -32.94 -14.41
C ALA A 46 -0.43 -31.69 -13.52
N GLU A 47 -1.53 -31.06 -13.15
CA GLU A 47 -1.55 -29.91 -12.24
C GLU A 47 -1.11 -30.32 -10.82
N LEU A 48 -1.64 -31.43 -10.30
CA LEU A 48 -1.23 -31.97 -9.00
C LEU A 48 0.28 -32.29 -8.96
N ALA A 49 0.80 -32.88 -10.03
CA ALA A 49 2.23 -33.17 -10.16
C ALA A 49 3.07 -31.88 -10.24
N LEU A 50 2.65 -30.90 -11.05
CA LEU A 50 3.33 -29.60 -11.16
C LEU A 50 3.34 -28.88 -9.82
N HIS A 51 2.20 -28.81 -9.13
CA HIS A 51 2.06 -28.17 -7.83
C HIS A 51 2.93 -28.85 -6.78
N ALA A 52 2.89 -30.18 -6.67
CA ALA A 52 3.72 -30.92 -5.71
C ALA A 52 5.21 -30.69 -5.95
N ALA A 53 5.64 -30.68 -7.22
CA ALA A 53 7.04 -30.44 -7.58
C ALA A 53 7.48 -28.99 -7.27
N LEU A 54 6.61 -28.00 -7.51
CA LEU A 54 6.87 -26.60 -7.14
C LEU A 54 6.86 -26.40 -5.63
N THR A 55 5.99 -27.06 -4.88
CA THR A 55 5.98 -26.97 -3.42
C THR A 55 7.25 -27.59 -2.81
N ALA A 56 7.75 -28.69 -3.37
CA ALA A 56 9.01 -29.29 -2.95
C ALA A 56 10.23 -28.42 -3.33
N SER A 57 10.27 -27.89 -4.55
CA SER A 57 11.37 -27.06 -5.06
C SER A 57 10.83 -25.81 -5.79
N PRO A 58 10.49 -24.75 -5.05
CA PRO A 58 9.80 -23.56 -5.61
C PRO A 58 10.60 -22.87 -6.71
N ALA A 59 11.92 -22.80 -6.57
CA ALA A 59 12.81 -22.19 -7.55
C ALA A 59 13.11 -23.08 -8.79
N ARG A 60 12.53 -24.29 -8.90
CA ARG A 60 12.82 -25.17 -10.04
C ARG A 60 12.34 -24.55 -11.36
N PRO A 61 13.11 -24.67 -12.45
CA PRO A 61 12.60 -24.29 -13.77
C PRO A 61 11.40 -25.17 -14.16
N VAL A 62 10.44 -24.58 -14.86
CA VAL A 62 9.26 -25.26 -15.41
C VAL A 62 9.27 -25.05 -16.91
N SER A 63 9.19 -26.14 -17.66
CA SER A 63 9.18 -26.10 -19.12
C SER A 63 7.80 -25.67 -19.66
N PRO A 64 7.72 -25.05 -20.84
CA PRO A 64 6.44 -24.75 -21.47
C PRO A 64 5.56 -25.99 -21.72
N GLY A 65 6.18 -27.16 -21.92
CA GLY A 65 5.47 -28.43 -22.09
C GLY A 65 4.73 -28.88 -20.83
N GLU A 66 5.30 -28.63 -19.64
CA GLU A 66 4.60 -28.90 -18.37
C GLU A 66 3.36 -28.02 -18.23
N LEU A 67 3.42 -26.75 -18.64
CA LEU A 67 2.26 -25.85 -18.62
C LEU A 67 1.18 -26.22 -19.65
N GLN A 68 1.58 -26.71 -20.82
CA GLN A 68 0.64 -27.16 -21.86
C GLN A 68 -0.07 -28.46 -21.49
N ALA A 69 0.47 -29.23 -20.54
CA ALA A 69 -0.16 -30.45 -20.05
C ALA A 69 -1.33 -30.20 -19.08
N LEU A 70 -1.50 -28.96 -18.59
CA LEU A 70 -2.63 -28.59 -17.75
C LEU A 70 -3.89 -28.53 -18.62
N GLN A 71 -4.94 -29.22 -18.16
CA GLN A 71 -6.21 -29.32 -18.90
C GLN A 71 -7.09 -28.07 -18.70
N ASP A 72 -6.99 -27.43 -17.53
CA ASP A 72 -7.71 -26.21 -17.21
C ASP A 72 -6.92 -24.98 -17.69
N SER A 73 -7.56 -24.18 -18.56
CA SER A 73 -6.99 -22.94 -19.09
C SER A 73 -6.80 -21.87 -18.01
N ASP A 74 -7.65 -21.85 -16.98
CA ASP A 74 -7.56 -20.87 -15.91
C ASP A 74 -6.37 -21.20 -15.01
N ALA A 75 -6.22 -22.46 -14.60
CA ALA A 75 -5.02 -22.93 -13.91
C ALA A 75 -3.75 -22.66 -14.72
N GLN A 76 -3.74 -22.95 -16.02
CA GLN A 76 -2.60 -22.65 -16.89
C GLN A 76 -2.25 -21.15 -16.88
N GLY A 77 -3.25 -20.28 -16.93
CA GLY A 77 -3.09 -18.83 -16.82
C GLY A 77 -2.47 -18.41 -15.49
N SER A 78 -2.99 -18.92 -14.37
CA SER A 78 -2.48 -18.64 -13.02
C SER A 78 -1.03 -19.07 -12.85
N TYR A 79 -0.67 -20.30 -13.25
CA TYR A 79 0.72 -20.78 -13.19
C TYR A 79 1.64 -19.96 -14.10
N THR A 80 1.19 -19.57 -15.29
CA THR A 80 1.99 -18.73 -16.20
C THR A 80 2.33 -17.38 -15.57
N LEU A 81 1.35 -16.73 -14.92
CA LEU A 81 1.56 -15.46 -14.23
C LEU A 81 2.49 -15.61 -13.03
N PHE A 82 2.31 -16.67 -12.23
CA PHE A 82 3.17 -16.98 -11.09
C PHE A 82 4.62 -17.24 -11.51
N LEU A 83 4.85 -18.07 -12.53
CA LEU A 83 6.19 -18.41 -12.98
C LEU A 83 6.92 -17.19 -13.55
N ARG A 84 6.23 -16.33 -14.32
CA ARG A 84 6.79 -15.05 -14.78
C ARG A 84 7.24 -14.17 -13.62
N PHE A 85 6.39 -14.04 -12.61
CA PHE A 85 6.70 -13.28 -11.40
C PHE A 85 7.90 -13.89 -10.66
N ARG A 86 7.86 -15.19 -10.37
CA ARG A 86 8.88 -15.93 -9.66
C ARG A 86 10.23 -15.82 -10.37
N ASP A 87 10.28 -16.08 -11.67
CA ASP A 87 11.52 -16.09 -12.44
C ASP A 87 12.12 -14.69 -12.51
N GLY A 88 11.29 -13.65 -12.67
CA GLY A 88 11.72 -12.27 -12.58
C GLY A 88 12.26 -11.89 -11.19
N LEU A 89 11.58 -12.32 -10.12
CA LEU A 89 12.01 -12.07 -8.75
C LEU A 89 13.34 -12.77 -8.43
N LEU A 90 13.51 -14.02 -8.87
CA LEU A 90 14.77 -14.77 -8.73
C LEU A 90 15.90 -14.14 -9.54
N ALA A 91 15.62 -13.67 -10.77
CA ALA A 91 16.60 -13.00 -11.61
C ALA A 91 17.07 -11.66 -11.01
N ALA A 92 16.17 -10.89 -10.39
CA ALA A 92 16.50 -9.65 -9.71
C ALA A 92 17.24 -9.86 -8.38
N GLY A 93 17.13 -11.05 -7.77
CA GLY A 93 17.84 -11.47 -6.57
C GLY A 93 17.34 -10.88 -5.25
N THR A 94 16.60 -9.77 -5.29
CA THR A 94 15.94 -9.16 -4.12
C THR A 94 14.56 -8.62 -4.47
N LEU A 95 13.67 -8.54 -3.47
CA LEU A 95 12.32 -7.99 -3.63
C LEU A 95 12.39 -6.52 -4.08
N GLU A 96 13.28 -5.73 -3.50
CA GLU A 96 13.46 -4.31 -3.82
C GLU A 96 14.00 -4.10 -5.24
N ALA A 97 15.00 -4.87 -5.67
CA ALA A 97 15.52 -4.78 -7.03
C ALA A 97 14.44 -5.17 -8.06
N TYR A 98 13.67 -6.22 -7.77
CA TYR A 98 12.56 -6.62 -8.63
C TYR A 98 11.50 -5.52 -8.69
N TYR A 99 11.08 -5.00 -7.54
CA TYR A 99 10.09 -3.93 -7.44
C TYR A 99 10.51 -2.67 -8.21
N LEU A 100 11.76 -2.21 -8.06
CA LEU A 100 12.29 -1.09 -8.84
C LEU A 100 12.28 -1.41 -10.34
N GLY A 101 12.75 -2.60 -10.73
CA GLY A 101 12.81 -3.04 -12.12
C GLY A 101 11.45 -3.06 -12.83
N LEU A 102 10.34 -3.23 -12.10
CA LEU A 102 8.99 -3.12 -12.65
C LEU A 102 8.66 -1.71 -13.17
N PHE A 103 9.38 -0.68 -12.71
CA PHE A 103 9.07 0.72 -13.03
C PHE A 103 10.25 1.48 -13.67
N THR A 104 11.50 1.00 -13.59
CA THR A 104 12.71 1.73 -14.05
C THR A 104 13.23 1.33 -15.44
N ALA A 105 12.84 0.18 -16.00
CA ALA A 105 13.37 -0.28 -17.29
C ALA A 105 12.46 0.08 -18.47
N SER A 106 12.84 1.13 -19.21
CA SER A 106 12.67 1.21 -20.66
C SER A 106 11.26 0.95 -21.23
N GLY A 107 10.28 1.84 -21.01
CA GLY A 107 9.21 2.12 -21.98
C GLY A 107 8.28 0.98 -22.44
N ALA A 108 8.40 -0.24 -21.95
CA ALA A 108 7.38 -1.28 -22.09
C ALA A 108 6.40 -1.08 -20.94
N GLY A 109 5.52 -0.08 -21.07
CA GLY A 109 4.55 0.36 -20.06
C GLY A 109 3.47 -0.65 -19.69
N ARG A 110 3.80 -1.94 -19.62
CA ARG A 110 2.94 -3.02 -19.15
C ARG A 110 3.61 -3.74 -18.00
N ILE A 111 3.13 -3.43 -16.81
CA ILE A 111 3.26 -4.30 -15.65
C ILE A 111 2.49 -5.57 -15.99
N ASP A 112 3.22 -6.60 -16.42
CA ASP A 112 2.68 -7.87 -16.91
C ASP A 112 2.50 -8.91 -15.78
N ILE A 113 2.42 -8.45 -14.54
CA ILE A 113 2.18 -9.25 -13.34
C ILE A 113 0.91 -8.80 -12.62
N PRO A 114 0.19 -9.72 -11.92
CA PRO A 114 -0.97 -9.37 -11.12
C PRO A 114 -0.68 -8.28 -10.08
N PRO A 115 -1.56 -7.28 -9.92
CA PRO A 115 -1.39 -6.23 -8.91
C PRO A 115 -1.21 -6.78 -7.49
N LEU A 116 -1.87 -7.89 -7.17
CA LEU A 116 -1.74 -8.59 -5.88
C LEU A 116 -0.28 -8.97 -5.56
N PHE A 117 0.51 -9.41 -6.54
CA PHE A 117 1.91 -9.77 -6.29
C PHE A 117 2.74 -8.54 -5.94
N ILE A 118 2.43 -7.39 -6.54
CA ILE A 118 3.06 -6.11 -6.21
C ILE A 118 2.69 -5.73 -4.78
N ASP A 119 1.42 -5.84 -4.41
CA ASP A 119 0.94 -5.53 -3.07
C ASP A 119 1.63 -6.44 -2.02
N LEU A 120 1.84 -7.73 -2.30
CA LEU A 120 2.57 -8.67 -1.43
C LEU A 120 4.06 -8.32 -1.28
N LEU A 121 4.72 -7.88 -2.36
CA LEU A 121 6.10 -7.40 -2.28
C LEU A 121 6.19 -6.15 -1.39
N VAL A 122 5.31 -5.17 -1.63
CA VAL A 122 5.26 -3.94 -0.85
C VAL A 122 4.95 -4.25 0.62
N GLN A 123 4.08 -5.21 0.90
CA GLN A 123 3.81 -5.67 2.26
C GLN A 123 5.06 -6.23 2.94
N ALA A 124 5.80 -7.12 2.28
CA ALA A 124 7.02 -7.72 2.84
C ALA A 124 8.13 -6.68 3.07
N ILE A 125 8.33 -5.77 2.12
CA ILE A 125 9.31 -4.68 2.22
C ILE A 125 8.90 -3.73 3.35
N THR A 126 7.63 -3.31 3.39
CA THR A 126 7.12 -2.41 4.45
C THR A 126 7.21 -3.07 5.83
N HIS A 127 6.95 -4.37 5.94
CA HIS A 127 7.16 -5.09 7.20
C HIS A 127 8.64 -4.98 7.62
N SER A 128 9.59 -5.25 6.71
CA SER A 128 11.01 -5.11 7.02
C SER A 128 11.39 -3.70 7.46
N LEU A 129 10.85 -2.66 6.82
CA LEU A 129 11.08 -1.25 7.17
C LEU A 129 10.59 -0.88 8.57
N LEU A 130 9.48 -1.49 8.98
CA LEU A 130 8.83 -1.20 10.25
C LEU A 130 9.18 -2.21 11.34
N GLU A 131 10.12 -3.12 11.09
CA GLU A 131 10.60 -4.04 12.10
C GLU A 131 11.15 -3.27 13.30
N GLY A 132 10.62 -3.55 14.49
CA GLY A 132 10.99 -2.84 15.71
C GLY A 132 10.20 -1.54 15.95
N ALA A 133 9.26 -1.19 15.08
CA ALA A 133 8.32 -0.11 15.34
C ALA A 133 7.56 -0.36 16.65
N GLN A 134 7.43 0.68 17.47
CA GLN A 134 6.72 0.65 18.75
C GLN A 134 5.39 1.42 18.68
N ASP A 135 5.18 2.18 17.60
CA ASP A 135 4.00 3.00 17.39
C ASP A 135 3.01 2.30 16.44
N ALA A 136 1.81 1.97 16.97
CA ALA A 136 0.74 1.33 16.22
C ALA A 136 0.27 2.20 15.04
N TYR A 137 0.34 3.53 15.17
CA TYR A 137 -0.05 4.43 14.09
C TYR A 137 0.88 4.28 12.88
N THR A 138 2.18 4.16 13.10
CA THR A 138 3.18 3.93 12.04
C THR A 138 2.89 2.63 11.29
N VAL A 139 2.62 1.54 12.03
CA VAL A 139 2.33 0.25 11.41
C VAL A 139 1.01 0.31 10.66
N ARG A 140 -0.08 0.83 11.26
CA ARG A 140 -1.37 0.98 10.57
C ARG A 140 -1.28 1.85 9.32
N ALA A 141 -0.50 2.92 9.34
CA ALA A 141 -0.24 3.76 8.16
C ALA A 141 0.54 3.00 7.09
N GLY A 142 1.46 2.12 7.47
CA GLY A 142 2.17 1.21 6.56
C GLY A 142 1.25 0.32 5.74
N GLU A 143 0.10 -0.09 6.29
CA GLU A 143 -0.91 -0.87 5.54
C GLU A 143 -1.44 -0.14 4.31
N MET A 144 -1.44 1.20 4.32
CA MET A 144 -1.92 1.99 3.17
C MET A 144 -1.04 1.84 1.93
N LEU A 145 0.23 1.43 2.08
CA LEU A 145 1.15 1.25 0.95
C LEU A 145 0.79 0.03 0.08
N PHE A 146 0.14 -0.98 0.66
CA PHE A 146 -0.17 -2.24 -0.01
C PHE A 146 -1.66 -2.65 0.05
N ARG A 147 -2.50 -1.93 0.81
CA ARG A 147 -3.95 -2.17 0.84
C ARG A 147 -4.70 -0.93 0.40
N SER A 148 -5.72 -1.13 -0.43
CA SER A 148 -6.65 -0.06 -0.78
C SER A 148 -7.50 0.33 0.43
N GLN A 149 -7.78 1.62 0.57
CA GLN A 149 -8.51 2.14 1.72
C GLN A 149 -9.89 2.65 1.29
N ARG A 150 -10.93 2.36 2.09
CA ARG A 150 -12.23 3.02 2.01
C ARG A 150 -12.18 4.27 2.88
N ILE A 151 -12.53 5.42 2.30
CA ILE A 151 -12.51 6.72 2.97
C ILE A 151 -13.92 7.12 3.37
N SER A 152 -14.10 7.51 4.63
CA SER A 152 -15.30 8.17 5.14
C SER A 152 -14.96 9.60 5.55
N THR A 153 -15.84 10.55 5.22
CA THR A 153 -15.67 11.99 5.49
C THR A 153 -16.78 12.51 6.42
N GLU A 154 -17.35 11.64 7.25
CA GLU A 154 -18.48 11.99 8.12
C GLU A 154 -18.06 12.86 9.31
N GLY A 155 -18.88 13.85 9.66
CA GLY A 155 -18.66 14.69 10.85
C GLY A 155 -17.38 15.55 10.79
N GLY A 156 -16.85 15.83 9.60
CA GLY A 156 -15.62 16.60 9.43
C GLY A 156 -14.33 15.81 9.72
N GLN A 157 -14.45 14.52 10.03
CA GLN A 157 -13.31 13.61 10.15
C GLN A 157 -13.08 12.87 8.84
N VAL A 158 -11.81 12.63 8.51
CA VAL A 158 -11.43 11.78 7.38
C VAL A 158 -10.89 10.46 7.92
N LEU A 159 -11.69 9.42 7.87
CA LEU A 159 -11.34 8.10 8.38
C LEU A 159 -10.98 7.15 7.23
N SER A 160 -9.92 6.39 7.42
CA SER A 160 -9.38 5.44 6.45
C SER A 160 -9.41 4.01 7.00
N GLY A 161 -10.17 3.13 6.36
CA GLY A 161 -10.26 1.71 6.70
C GLY A 161 -9.81 0.83 5.55
N ASP A 162 -9.33 -0.38 5.83
CA ASP A 162 -9.04 -1.38 4.79
C ASP A 162 -10.30 -1.66 3.97
N ARG A 163 -10.20 -1.51 2.65
CA ARG A 163 -11.36 -1.62 1.76
C ARG A 163 -12.03 -2.99 1.84
N GLU A 164 -11.25 -4.08 1.76
CA GLU A 164 -11.80 -5.44 1.78
C GLU A 164 -12.56 -5.71 3.08
N THR A 165 -11.98 -5.32 4.21
CA THR A 165 -12.59 -5.48 5.53
C THR A 165 -13.86 -4.64 5.66
N MET A 166 -13.83 -3.38 5.22
CA MET A 166 -14.98 -2.48 5.29
C MET A 166 -16.12 -2.95 4.39
N ASP A 167 -15.81 -3.38 3.16
CA ASP A 167 -16.79 -3.85 2.19
C ASP A 167 -17.45 -5.15 2.68
N MET A 168 -16.65 -6.10 3.18
CA MET A 168 -17.15 -7.34 3.78
C MET A 168 -18.04 -7.07 4.99
N LEU A 169 -17.67 -6.13 5.87
CA LEU A 169 -18.49 -5.76 7.02
C LEU A 169 -19.80 -5.09 6.61
N HIS A 170 -19.77 -4.24 5.58
CA HIS A 170 -20.97 -3.60 5.05
C HIS A 170 -21.93 -4.60 4.42
N GLU A 171 -21.41 -5.57 3.67
CA GLU A 171 -22.23 -6.58 2.97
C GLU A 171 -22.74 -7.70 3.88
N THR A 172 -21.97 -8.08 4.90
CA THR A 172 -22.22 -9.32 5.67
C THR A 172 -22.27 -9.14 7.18
N GLY A 173 -22.11 -7.93 7.69
CA GLY A 173 -21.98 -7.67 9.13
C GLY A 173 -20.74 -8.30 9.77
N GLY A 174 -19.83 -8.84 8.96
CA GLY A 174 -18.62 -9.53 9.43
C GLY A 174 -18.73 -11.05 9.54
N LEU A 175 -19.86 -11.63 9.12
CA LEU A 175 -20.14 -13.07 9.22
C LEU A 175 -19.91 -13.83 7.90
N GLY A 176 -19.38 -13.18 6.87
CA GLY A 176 -19.15 -13.80 5.55
C GLY A 176 -20.44 -14.25 4.88
N ASP A 177 -20.43 -15.38 4.18
CA ASP A 177 -21.61 -15.87 3.43
C ASP A 177 -22.85 -16.09 4.31
N PHE A 178 -22.65 -16.49 5.57
CA PHE A 178 -23.74 -16.61 6.54
C PHE A 178 -24.36 -15.25 6.89
N GLY A 179 -23.53 -14.22 6.96
CA GLY A 179 -23.97 -12.83 7.12
C GLY A 179 -24.76 -12.31 5.94
N ARG A 180 -24.36 -12.66 4.71
CA ARG A 180 -25.10 -12.27 3.50
C ARG A 180 -26.51 -12.90 3.51
N PHE A 181 -26.63 -14.16 3.88
CA PHE A 181 -27.93 -14.84 4.03
C PHE A 181 -28.80 -14.22 5.14
N LEU A 182 -28.21 -13.85 6.27
CA LEU A 182 -28.93 -13.16 7.35
C LEU A 182 -29.40 -11.75 6.93
N ALA A 183 -28.63 -11.06 6.09
CA ALA A 183 -28.99 -9.74 5.54
C ALA A 183 -30.20 -9.84 4.61
N GLU A 184 -30.20 -10.84 3.71
CA GLU A 184 -31.34 -11.17 2.85
C GLU A 184 -32.58 -11.54 3.68
N ALA A 185 -32.40 -12.24 4.80
CA ALA A 185 -33.46 -12.62 5.73
C ALA A 185 -33.92 -11.48 6.67
N LYS A 186 -33.34 -10.27 6.58
CA LYS A 186 -33.60 -9.12 7.48
C LYS A 186 -33.46 -9.45 8.98
N ALA A 187 -32.60 -10.39 9.33
CA ALA A 187 -32.35 -10.75 10.73
C ALA A 187 -31.38 -9.75 11.38
N PRO A 188 -31.53 -9.43 12.69
CA PRO A 188 -30.61 -8.55 13.39
C PRO A 188 -29.22 -9.19 13.48
N GLN A 189 -28.23 -8.53 12.90
CA GLN A 189 -26.85 -9.02 12.88
C GLN A 189 -26.05 -8.44 14.06
N ARG A 190 -25.22 -9.27 14.69
CA ARG A 190 -24.17 -8.77 15.59
C ARG A 190 -23.09 -8.12 14.73
N THR A 191 -23.11 -6.80 14.64
CA THR A 191 -22.16 -6.03 13.84
C THR A 191 -20.77 -6.15 14.45
N LEU A 192 -19.83 -6.74 13.71
CA LEU A 192 -18.41 -6.59 14.03
C LEU A 192 -18.05 -5.11 13.88
N THR A 193 -17.60 -4.49 14.97
CA THR A 193 -17.33 -3.05 15.01
C THR A 193 -15.89 -2.75 14.59
N VAL A 194 -15.71 -1.88 13.59
CA VAL A 194 -14.42 -1.24 13.31
C VAL A 194 -14.18 -0.15 14.35
N GLN A 195 -12.92 0.01 14.76
CA GLN A 195 -12.55 0.98 15.79
C GLN A 195 -11.55 1.98 15.23
N VAL A 196 -11.70 3.26 15.55
CA VAL A 196 -10.68 4.27 15.24
C VAL A 196 -9.49 4.03 16.16
N LEU A 197 -8.28 3.98 15.58
CA LEU A 197 -7.05 3.79 16.34
C LEU A 197 -6.81 4.98 17.28
N SER A 198 -6.74 4.68 18.58
CA SER A 198 -6.47 5.60 19.68
C SER A 198 -5.34 5.06 20.55
N ASP A 199 -4.84 5.90 21.46
CA ASP A 199 -3.83 5.51 22.43
C ASP A 199 -4.32 4.37 23.34
N ASP A 200 -5.61 4.40 23.66
CA ASP A 200 -6.26 3.46 24.56
C ASP A 200 -6.38 2.05 23.95
N ASN A 201 -6.55 1.95 22.62
CA ASN A 201 -6.71 0.67 21.91
C ASN A 201 -5.48 0.27 21.07
N ALA A 202 -4.39 1.06 21.11
CA ALA A 202 -3.13 0.72 20.45
C ALA A 202 -2.55 -0.65 20.86
N PRO A 203 -2.64 -1.11 22.13
CA PRO A 203 -2.24 -2.47 22.50
C PRO A 203 -3.02 -3.56 21.76
N ASP A 204 -4.33 -3.34 21.52
CA ASP A 204 -5.20 -4.30 20.84
C ASP A 204 -4.89 -4.39 19.36
N TYR A 205 -4.46 -3.28 18.74
CA TYR A 205 -4.01 -3.27 17.36
C TYR A 205 -2.92 -4.32 17.12
N TRP A 206 -1.91 -4.42 17.99
CA TRP A 206 -0.81 -5.37 17.81
C TRP A 206 -1.27 -6.83 17.81
N GLN A 207 -2.30 -7.16 18.57
CA GLN A 207 -2.87 -8.52 18.61
C GLN A 207 -3.74 -8.83 17.39
N GLN A 208 -4.24 -7.79 16.72
CA GLN A 208 -5.27 -7.90 15.68
C GLN A 208 -4.85 -7.28 14.35
N ALA A 209 -3.58 -6.89 14.18
CA ALA A 209 -3.10 -6.19 13.00
C ALA A 209 -3.41 -6.94 11.70
N GLY A 210 -3.31 -8.28 11.71
CA GLY A 210 -3.67 -9.13 10.56
C GLY A 210 -5.17 -9.18 10.21
N ARG A 211 -6.05 -8.58 11.02
CA ARG A 211 -7.51 -8.51 10.77
C ARG A 211 -7.94 -7.21 10.13
N HIS A 212 -7.07 -6.19 10.07
CA HIS A 212 -7.32 -4.91 9.41
C HIS A 212 -8.60 -4.17 9.85
N ARG A 213 -8.98 -4.28 11.14
CA ARG A 213 -10.23 -3.70 11.71
C ARG A 213 -10.09 -2.30 12.32
N PHE A 214 -8.88 -1.74 12.27
CA PHE A 214 -8.61 -0.43 12.85
C PHE A 214 -8.67 0.65 11.76
N LEU A 215 -9.44 1.70 12.01
CA LEU A 215 -9.49 2.88 11.15
C LEU A 215 -8.35 3.81 11.52
N LEU A 216 -7.71 4.39 10.52
CA LEU A 216 -6.72 5.44 10.68
C LEU A 216 -7.38 6.80 10.43
N ASP A 217 -7.24 7.71 11.38
CA ASP A 217 -7.76 9.07 11.23
C ASP A 217 -6.75 9.95 10.49
N LEU A 218 -7.14 10.38 9.29
CA LEU A 218 -6.36 11.22 8.38
C LEU A 218 -6.76 12.71 8.48
N THR A 219 -7.49 13.12 9.52
CA THR A 219 -7.88 14.51 9.71
C THR A 219 -6.65 15.38 10.05
N HIS A 220 -6.51 16.51 9.36
CA HIS A 220 -5.38 17.44 9.56
C HIS A 220 -5.52 18.25 10.86
N GLU A 221 -6.70 18.80 11.13
CA GLU A 221 -7.00 19.64 12.30
C GLU A 221 -8.35 19.26 12.91
N VAL A 222 -8.45 19.28 14.23
CA VAL A 222 -9.73 19.20 14.94
C VAL A 222 -10.09 20.59 15.41
N THR A 223 -11.22 21.09 14.94
CA THR A 223 -11.81 22.34 15.39
C THR A 223 -12.78 22.04 16.53
N HIS A 224 -12.49 22.50 17.75
CA HIS A 224 -13.46 22.49 18.84
C HIS A 224 -14.02 23.91 19.01
N ASP A 225 -15.35 24.02 18.89
CA ASP A 225 -16.07 25.23 19.29
C ASP A 225 -16.36 25.12 20.79
N LEU A 226 -15.66 25.93 21.59
CA LEU A 226 -15.96 26.03 23.01
C LEU A 226 -17.09 27.05 23.20
N SER A 227 -17.92 26.83 24.22
CA SER A 227 -18.88 27.83 24.67
C SER A 227 -18.19 29.20 24.78
N HIS A 228 -18.79 30.23 24.18
CA HIS A 228 -18.33 31.63 24.12
C HIS A 228 -17.52 32.04 22.88
N GLY A 229 -17.59 31.29 21.77
CA GLY A 229 -17.10 31.73 20.46
C GLY A 229 -15.58 31.68 20.31
N LEU A 230 -14.91 30.90 21.16
CA LEU A 230 -13.49 30.58 21.02
C LEU A 230 -13.35 29.26 20.24
N VAL A 231 -12.87 29.39 19.01
CA VAL A 231 -12.54 28.25 18.16
C VAL A 231 -11.09 27.85 18.41
N PHE A 232 -10.88 26.68 19.00
CA PHE A 232 -9.54 26.09 19.13
C PHE A 232 -9.27 25.13 17.97
N THR A 233 -8.26 25.47 17.17
CA THR A 233 -7.72 24.59 16.13
C THR A 233 -6.46 23.93 16.68
N LEU A 234 -6.51 22.63 16.92
CA LEU A 234 -5.34 21.85 17.36
C LEU A 234 -4.91 20.90 16.24
N THR A 235 -3.63 20.97 15.86
CA THR A 235 -2.99 19.92 15.06
C THR A 235 -2.93 18.66 15.94
N ARG A 236 -3.54 17.57 15.49
CA ARG A 236 -3.67 16.36 16.31
C ARG A 236 -2.29 15.74 16.55
N ALA A 237 -1.87 15.66 17.82
CA ALA A 237 -0.56 15.11 18.20
C ALA A 237 -0.35 13.67 17.69
N ARG A 238 -1.44 12.89 17.61
CA ARG A 238 -1.52 11.54 17.04
C ARG A 238 -2.38 11.52 15.77
N SER A 239 -1.87 12.18 14.72
CA SER A 239 -2.49 12.18 13.39
C SER A 239 -1.97 11.01 12.54
N GLY A 240 -2.87 10.29 11.87
CA GLY A 240 -2.51 9.24 10.93
C GLY A 240 -1.69 9.78 9.74
N LEU A 241 -1.87 11.06 9.37
CA LEU A 241 -1.05 11.70 8.34
C LEU A 241 0.42 11.85 8.75
N LYS A 242 0.68 12.13 10.03
CA LYS A 242 2.06 12.22 10.54
C LYS A 242 2.74 10.85 10.51
N ALA A 243 2.00 9.80 10.91
CA ALA A 243 2.49 8.43 10.84
C ALA A 243 2.76 8.01 9.38
N LEU A 244 1.83 8.31 8.46
CA LEU A 244 2.01 8.05 7.03
C LEU A 244 3.22 8.80 6.46
N ALA A 245 3.39 10.08 6.77
CA ALA A 245 4.57 10.85 6.36
C ALA A 245 5.87 10.19 6.83
N GLY A 246 5.92 9.70 8.07
CA GLY A 246 7.07 8.94 8.59
C GLY A 246 7.35 7.66 7.80
N VAL A 247 6.31 6.88 7.48
CA VAL A 247 6.47 5.66 6.65
C VAL A 247 6.99 6.01 5.24
N LEU A 248 6.45 7.06 4.61
CA LEU A 248 6.88 7.49 3.28
C LEU A 248 8.34 8.00 3.29
N GLN A 249 8.79 8.65 4.37
CA GLN A 249 10.20 9.01 4.54
C GLN A 249 11.11 7.78 4.62
N LEU A 250 10.73 6.77 5.41
CA LEU A 250 11.47 5.51 5.52
C LEU A 250 11.53 4.78 4.17
N TRP A 251 10.43 4.80 3.42
CA TRP A 251 10.34 4.23 2.08
C TRP A 251 11.34 4.88 1.12
N VAL A 252 11.36 6.22 1.05
CA VAL A 252 12.30 6.99 0.22
C VAL A 252 13.74 6.69 0.63
N GLN A 253 14.05 6.72 1.92
CA GLN A 253 15.39 6.45 2.44
C GLN A 253 15.87 5.04 2.09
N HIS A 254 15.01 4.02 2.18
CA HIS A 254 15.39 2.62 1.94
C HIS A 254 15.75 2.34 0.49
N PHE A 255 14.95 2.86 -0.45
CA PHE A 255 15.14 2.60 -1.87
C PHE A 255 16.20 3.52 -2.48
N LEU A 256 16.15 4.81 -2.16
CA LEU A 256 16.94 5.84 -2.82
C LEU A 256 18.19 6.22 -2.03
N GLY A 257 18.26 5.89 -0.73
CA GLY A 257 19.34 6.35 0.15
C GLY A 257 19.26 7.83 0.51
N VAL A 258 18.19 8.52 0.08
CA VAL A 258 18.00 9.97 0.21
C VAL A 258 17.18 10.28 1.46
N ALA A 259 17.68 11.20 2.28
CA ALA A 259 16.99 11.67 3.45
C ALA A 259 16.02 12.82 3.10
N VAL A 260 14.74 12.63 3.40
CA VAL A 260 13.69 13.62 3.18
C VAL A 260 12.86 13.85 4.44
N THR A 261 12.31 15.05 4.58
CA THR A 261 11.32 15.41 5.60
C THR A 261 9.97 15.62 4.92
N ILE A 262 8.93 14.92 5.38
CA ILE A 262 7.56 15.02 4.87
C ILE A 262 6.66 15.54 5.98
N ARG A 263 5.92 16.62 5.71
CA ARG A 263 4.99 17.22 6.67
C ARG A 263 3.60 17.37 6.05
N PRO A 264 2.52 16.97 6.73
CA PRO A 264 1.16 17.26 6.27
C PRO A 264 0.93 18.77 6.10
N LEU A 265 0.14 19.14 5.11
CA LEU A 265 -0.30 20.50 4.81
C LEU A 265 -1.82 20.54 4.67
N GLN A 266 -2.41 21.66 5.06
CA GLN A 266 -3.83 21.96 4.82
C GLN A 266 -4.07 22.52 3.41
N LYS A 267 -3.17 23.37 2.94
CA LYS A 267 -3.22 24.04 1.63
C LYS A 267 -1.81 24.30 1.12
N ILE A 268 -1.68 24.52 -0.18
CA ILE A 268 -0.44 24.96 -0.83
C ILE A 268 -0.60 26.45 -1.15
N GLU A 269 0.25 27.27 -0.55
CA GLU A 269 0.39 28.69 -0.87
C GLU A 269 1.86 28.94 -1.22
N ASP A 270 2.21 28.68 -2.47
CA ASP A 270 3.57 28.86 -2.99
C ASP A 270 3.52 29.36 -4.44
N GLU A 271 3.77 30.64 -4.63
CA GLU A 271 3.89 31.27 -5.95
C GLU A 271 5.10 30.75 -6.75
N ALA A 272 6.04 30.09 -6.08
CA ALA A 272 7.25 29.51 -6.68
C ALA A 272 7.20 27.98 -6.76
N TRP A 273 6.00 27.37 -6.81
CA TRP A 273 5.81 25.93 -6.97
C TRP A 273 6.58 25.40 -8.20
N ARG A 274 7.54 24.49 -7.99
CA ARG A 274 8.37 23.90 -9.05
C ARG A 274 8.15 22.41 -9.32
N TRP A 275 7.66 21.66 -8.34
CA TRP A 275 7.56 20.22 -8.44
C TRP A 275 6.46 19.65 -7.56
N HIS A 276 5.81 18.59 -8.03
CA HIS A 276 4.86 17.81 -7.25
C HIS A 276 4.88 16.34 -7.61
N VAL A 277 4.33 15.51 -6.72
CA VAL A 277 4.13 14.08 -6.93
C VAL A 277 2.77 13.69 -6.37
N GLY A 278 1.88 13.16 -7.21
CA GLY A 278 0.67 12.51 -6.72
C GLY A 278 1.01 11.16 -6.11
N LEU A 279 0.49 10.87 -4.91
CA LEU A 279 0.64 9.58 -4.24
C LEU A 279 -0.39 8.55 -4.75
N ASP A 280 -1.28 8.95 -5.65
CA ASP A 280 -2.28 8.12 -6.30
C ASP A 280 -2.62 8.71 -7.69
N ALA A 281 -3.49 8.04 -8.44
CA ALA A 281 -3.85 8.47 -9.79
C ALA A 281 -4.67 9.79 -9.80
N GLU A 282 -5.59 9.97 -8.86
CA GLU A 282 -6.46 11.13 -8.78
C GLU A 282 -5.67 12.37 -8.34
N SER A 283 -4.82 12.25 -7.32
CA SER A 283 -3.96 13.35 -6.87
C SER A 283 -2.95 13.76 -7.95
N THR A 284 -2.41 12.80 -8.71
CA THR A 284 -1.56 13.11 -9.87
C THR A 284 -2.30 13.98 -10.88
N ALA A 285 -3.51 13.59 -11.26
CA ALA A 285 -4.32 14.36 -12.22
C ALA A 285 -4.70 15.75 -11.68
N ILE A 286 -5.12 15.84 -10.41
CA ILE A 286 -5.49 17.11 -9.77
C ILE A 286 -4.29 18.07 -9.71
N LEU A 287 -3.13 17.59 -9.25
CA LEU A 287 -1.95 18.43 -9.12
C LEU A 287 -1.39 18.86 -10.49
N ASN A 288 -1.48 18.02 -11.52
CA ASN A 288 -1.12 18.41 -12.88
C ASN A 288 -2.02 19.54 -13.40
N ASP A 289 -3.34 19.44 -13.21
CA ASP A 289 -4.26 20.50 -13.62
C ASP A 289 -3.96 21.81 -12.87
N LEU A 290 -3.74 21.75 -11.54
CA LEU A 290 -3.40 22.91 -10.73
C LEU A 290 -2.07 23.55 -11.13
N TYR A 291 -1.05 22.74 -11.43
CA TYR A 291 0.26 23.22 -11.84
C TYR A 291 0.24 23.88 -13.24
N GLU A 292 -0.66 23.45 -14.11
CA GLU A 292 -0.85 24.01 -15.46
C GLU A 292 -1.91 25.12 -15.50
N ASP A 293 -2.31 25.67 -14.35
CA ASP A 293 -3.35 26.70 -14.21
C ASP A 293 -4.70 26.31 -14.85
N ARG A 294 -5.01 25.01 -14.91
CA ARG A 294 -6.28 24.48 -15.41
C ARG A 294 -7.31 24.39 -14.28
N PRO A 295 -8.56 24.81 -14.52
CA PRO A 295 -9.60 24.78 -13.49
C PRO A 295 -9.96 23.34 -13.11
N VAL A 296 -9.89 23.04 -11.81
CA VAL A 296 -10.32 21.76 -11.25
C VAL A 296 -11.76 21.89 -10.77
N GLN A 297 -12.62 20.97 -11.23
CA GLN A 297 -14.03 20.96 -10.83
C GLN A 297 -14.17 20.73 -9.31
N PRO A 298 -15.14 21.38 -8.63
CA PRO A 298 -15.32 21.27 -7.18
C PRO A 298 -15.41 19.83 -6.67
N ASP A 299 -16.13 18.96 -7.39
CA ASP A 299 -16.27 17.54 -7.03
C ASP A 299 -14.94 16.77 -7.05
N ARG A 300 -14.01 17.15 -7.95
CA ARG A 300 -12.65 16.59 -7.98
C ARG A 300 -11.81 17.18 -6.85
N MET A 301 -11.99 18.45 -6.51
CA MET A 301 -11.28 19.06 -5.37
C MET A 301 -11.65 18.39 -4.05
N GLN A 302 -12.92 18.01 -3.87
CA GLN A 302 -13.40 17.27 -2.68
C GLN A 302 -12.81 15.87 -2.54
N ARG A 303 -12.21 15.31 -3.61
CA ARG A 303 -11.50 14.02 -3.56
C ARG A 303 -10.13 14.13 -2.92
N LEU A 304 -9.58 15.33 -2.80
CA LEU A 304 -8.30 15.57 -2.16
C LEU A 304 -8.43 15.29 -0.66
N VAL A 305 -7.76 14.24 -0.21
CA VAL A 305 -7.76 13.78 1.19
C VAL A 305 -6.72 14.56 2.00
N SER A 306 -5.52 14.72 1.45
CA SER A 306 -4.44 15.44 2.15
C SER A 306 -3.36 15.93 1.19
N LEU A 307 -2.61 16.92 1.64
CA LEU A 307 -1.42 17.45 0.99
C LEU A 307 -0.22 17.28 1.92
N PHE A 308 0.97 17.16 1.34
CA PHE A 308 2.21 17.15 2.11
C PHE A 308 3.27 18.03 1.46
N ARG A 309 4.19 18.53 2.28
CA ARG A 309 5.43 19.18 1.86
C ARG A 309 6.58 18.22 2.10
N LEU A 310 7.26 17.84 1.04
CA LEU A 310 8.51 17.10 1.08
C LEU A 310 9.69 18.04 0.86
N GLU A 311 10.68 17.96 1.75
CA GLU A 311 11.94 18.68 1.64
C GLU A 311 13.11 17.68 1.68
N PHE A 312 14.06 17.82 0.76
CA PHE A 312 15.31 17.07 0.82
C PHE A 312 16.18 17.64 1.95
N VAL A 313 16.74 16.75 2.76
CA VAL A 313 17.71 17.15 3.80
C VAL A 313 18.99 17.66 3.13
N ASN A 314 19.39 17.05 2.01
CA ASN A 314 20.53 17.47 1.22
C ASN A 314 20.09 17.93 -0.20
N PRO A 315 20.02 19.25 -0.46
CA PRO A 315 19.67 19.78 -1.78
C PRO A 315 20.57 19.31 -2.94
N ALA A 316 21.80 18.83 -2.65
CA ALA A 316 22.71 18.33 -3.69
C ALA A 316 22.28 16.97 -4.29
N GLU A 317 21.33 16.28 -3.65
CA GLU A 317 20.70 15.05 -4.16
C GLU A 317 19.61 15.35 -5.19
N MET A 318 19.20 16.63 -5.30
CA MET A 318 18.17 17.08 -6.23
C MET A 318 18.73 17.46 -7.60
N ARG A 319 17.84 17.48 -8.61
CA ARG A 319 18.09 18.10 -9.91
C ARG A 319 18.40 19.60 -9.74
N THR A 320 19.36 20.11 -10.51
CA THR A 320 19.98 21.42 -10.28
C THR A 320 19.04 22.62 -10.41
N ASP A 321 18.01 22.53 -11.24
CA ASP A 321 17.03 23.59 -11.51
C ASP A 321 15.93 23.70 -10.42
N VAL A 322 15.74 22.66 -9.60
CA VAL A 322 14.76 22.63 -8.51
C VAL A 322 15.41 22.39 -7.13
N ALA A 323 16.74 22.43 -7.06
CA ALA A 323 17.48 22.19 -5.83
C ALA A 323 17.06 23.18 -4.71
N GLY A 324 16.75 22.63 -3.54
CA GLY A 324 16.32 23.39 -2.36
C GLY A 324 14.86 23.86 -2.40
N LYS A 325 14.10 23.56 -3.46
CA LYS A 325 12.66 23.82 -3.52
C LYS A 325 11.87 22.66 -2.90
N PRO A 326 10.72 22.93 -2.26
CA PRO A 326 9.86 21.87 -1.75
C PRO A 326 9.25 21.08 -2.92
N VAL A 327 8.96 19.81 -2.64
CA VAL A 327 8.13 18.95 -3.49
C VAL A 327 6.78 18.80 -2.82
N TYR A 328 5.70 19.16 -3.51
CA TYR A 328 4.35 18.98 -2.97
C TYR A 328 3.82 17.58 -3.29
N LEU A 329 3.27 16.90 -2.27
CA LEU A 329 2.64 15.61 -2.44
C LEU A 329 1.13 15.75 -2.27
N GLY A 330 0.36 15.02 -3.06
CA GLY A 330 -1.09 14.94 -2.92
C GLY A 330 -1.54 13.51 -2.67
N LEU A 331 -2.61 13.37 -1.90
CA LEU A 331 -3.28 12.11 -1.62
C LEU A 331 -4.78 12.31 -1.79
N SER A 332 -5.39 11.47 -2.61
CA SER A 332 -6.79 11.58 -3.00
C SER A 332 -7.49 10.23 -3.02
N MET A 333 -8.82 10.27 -2.93
CA MET A 333 -9.71 9.13 -3.18
C MET A 333 -10.35 9.24 -4.57
N ASP A 334 -10.86 8.13 -5.10
CA ASP A 334 -11.67 8.13 -6.31
C ASP A 334 -13.15 8.48 -6.04
N ALA A 335 -13.98 8.46 -7.09
CA ALA A 335 -15.41 8.71 -6.98
C ALA A 335 -16.15 7.68 -6.09
N GLY A 336 -15.61 6.47 -5.93
CA GLY A 336 -16.12 5.42 -5.05
C GLY A 336 -15.63 5.55 -3.60
N LYS A 337 -14.99 6.67 -3.25
CA LYS A 337 -14.33 6.91 -1.95
C LYS A 337 -13.27 5.85 -1.64
N VAL A 338 -12.60 5.33 -2.66
CA VAL A 338 -11.48 4.39 -2.51
C VAL A 338 -10.18 5.14 -2.77
N LEU A 339 -9.24 5.03 -1.83
CA LEU A 339 -7.89 5.55 -1.94
C LEU A 339 -6.94 4.36 -2.19
N ARG A 340 -6.15 4.46 -3.26
CA ARG A 340 -5.07 3.51 -3.55
C ARG A 340 -3.75 4.26 -3.68
N LEU A 341 -2.95 4.20 -2.62
CA LEU A 341 -1.61 4.78 -2.59
C LEU A 341 -0.68 4.00 -3.53
N LYS A 342 0.16 4.72 -4.25
CA LYS A 342 1.16 4.20 -5.20
C LYS A 342 2.56 4.61 -4.72
N PRO A 343 3.19 3.83 -3.81
CA PRO A 343 4.46 4.24 -3.20
C PRO A 343 5.62 4.31 -4.20
N GLN A 344 5.52 3.60 -5.33
CA GLN A 344 6.46 3.71 -6.44
C GLN A 344 6.57 5.14 -6.99
N ASN A 345 5.52 5.96 -6.89
CA ASN A 345 5.54 7.34 -7.41
C ASN A 345 6.63 8.18 -6.74
N LEU A 346 6.96 7.89 -5.48
CA LEU A 346 8.08 8.54 -4.78
C LEU A 346 9.45 8.04 -5.23
N LEU A 347 9.52 6.88 -5.87
CA LEU A 347 10.79 6.32 -6.36
C LEU A 347 11.10 6.83 -7.77
N ILE A 348 10.06 7.00 -8.61
CA ILE A 348 10.24 7.36 -10.02
C ILE A 348 10.05 8.84 -10.33
N ASN A 349 9.29 9.59 -9.52
CA ASN A 349 8.92 10.99 -9.83
C ASN A 349 9.57 12.03 -8.92
N LEU A 350 10.43 11.63 -7.97
CA LEU A 350 11.20 12.61 -7.20
C LEU A 350 12.28 13.26 -8.08
N PRO A 351 12.57 14.57 -7.90
CA PRO A 351 13.51 15.29 -8.74
C PRO A 351 14.96 15.00 -8.32
N LEU A 352 15.40 13.76 -8.48
CA LEU A 352 16.74 13.31 -8.12
C LEU A 352 17.79 13.80 -9.13
N ARG A 353 19.03 13.98 -8.67
CA ARG A 353 20.16 14.43 -9.49
C ARG A 353 20.54 13.43 -10.59
N ALA A 354 20.43 12.14 -10.30
CA ALA A 354 20.61 11.07 -11.27
C ALA A 354 19.28 10.32 -11.42
N ALA A 355 18.86 10.05 -12.66
CA ALA A 355 17.73 9.16 -12.91
C ALA A 355 18.12 7.73 -12.48
N MET A 356 17.15 7.01 -11.88
CA MET A 356 17.32 5.60 -11.49
C MET A 356 17.47 4.67 -12.68
#